data_AF-M5G0R3-F1
#
_entry.id   AF-M5G0R3-F1
#
_cell.length_a   1.000
_cell.length_b   1.000
_cell.length_c   1.000
_cell.angle_alpha   90.00
_cell.angle_beta   90.00
_cell.angle_gamma   90.00
#
_symmetry.space_group_name_H-M   'P 1'
#
loop_
_entity.id
_entity.type
_entity.pdbx_description
1 polymer ?
#
loop_
_entity_poly.entity_id
_entity_poly.type
_entity_poly.pdbx_seq_one_letter_code
_entity_poly.pdbx_strand_id
1 'polypeptide(L)'
;FDMLNADNWYPWKRCMQALLREQNLLSHVDSSRMREWDEIDMRAQNQIELCVGYIEMVYLIGALTVGQMWSQLIMVKELRGELGAMAIQH
;
A
#
# COMPACT_ATOMS: atom_id res chain seq x y z
N PHE A 1 17.81 -19.16 4.12
CA PHE A 1 16.82 -18.08 4.02
C PHE A 1 17.55 -16.85 3.53
N ASP A 2 17.03 -16.21 2.48
CA ASP A 2 17.53 -14.89 2.08
C ASP A 2 17.38 -13.91 3.24
N MET A 3 18.28 -12.94 3.31
CA MET A 3 18.24 -11.90 4.33
C MET A 3 16.97 -11.06 4.18
N LEU A 4 16.30 -10.73 5.28
CA LEU A 4 15.05 -9.97 5.28
C LEU A 4 15.25 -8.60 4.60
N ASN A 5 14.40 -8.28 3.62
CA ASN A 5 14.36 -7.02 2.88
C ASN A 5 12.90 -6.67 2.52
N ALA A 6 12.70 -5.54 1.83
CA ALA A 6 11.37 -5.05 1.49
C ALA A 6 10.59 -6.02 0.57
N ASP A 7 11.27 -6.67 -0.37
CA ASP A 7 10.65 -7.50 -1.40
C ASP A 7 10.28 -8.90 -0.89
N ASN A 8 10.97 -9.40 0.14
CA ASN A 8 10.71 -10.71 0.74
C ASN A 8 9.93 -10.64 2.06
N TRP A 9 9.52 -9.44 2.48
CA TRP A 9 8.78 -9.20 3.72
C TRP A 9 7.50 -10.04 3.82
N TYR A 10 6.66 -10.05 2.77
CA TYR A 10 5.36 -10.75 2.83
C TYR A 10 5.51 -12.29 2.91
N PRO A 11 6.33 -12.95 2.06
CA PRO A 11 6.64 -14.37 2.23
C PRO A 11 7.26 -14.69 3.60
N TRP A 12 8.19 -13.86 4.08
CA TRP A 12 8.84 -14.06 5.36
C TRP A 12 7.85 -13.91 6.54
N LYS A 13 6.98 -12.91 6.51
CA LYS A 13 5.91 -12.68 7.51
C LYS A 13 4.96 -13.88 7.57
N ARG A 14 4.53 -14.42 6.43
CA ARG A 14 3.69 -15.63 6.35
C ARG A 14 4.35 -16.85 6.99
N CYS A 15 5.63 -17.10 6.69
CA CYS A 15 6.39 -18.19 7.31
C CYS A 15 6.53 -18.01 8.83
N MET A 16 6.84 -16.81 9.29
CA MET A 16 6.96 -16.52 10.72
C MET A 16 5.62 -16.65 11.45
N GLN A 17 4.51 -16.19 10.85
CA GLN A 17 3.17 -16.39 11.41
C GLN A 17 2.79 -17.87 11.52
N ALA A 18 3.18 -18.71 10.55
CA ALA A 18 2.95 -20.16 10.60
C ALA A 18 3.76 -20.81 11.74
N LEU A 19 5.05 -20.50 11.86
CA LEU A 19 5.90 -20.98 12.96
C LEU A 19 5.37 -20.55 14.32
N LEU A 20 4.98 -19.29 14.46
CA LEU A 20 4.40 -18.77 15.70
C LEU A 20 3.05 -19.41 16.02
N ARG A 21 2.24 -19.76 15.01
CA ARG A 21 0.98 -20.48 15.20
C ARG A 21 1.21 -21.91 15.67
N GLU A 22 2.17 -22.62 15.08
CA GLU A 22 2.57 -23.97 15.51
C GLU A 22 3.06 -23.98 16.97
N GLN A 23 3.72 -22.90 17.40
CA GLN A 23 4.24 -22.75 18.76
C GLN A 23 3.22 -22.16 19.76
N ASN A 24 1.97 -21.88 19.34
CA ASN A 24 0.97 -21.14 20.13
C ASN A 24 1.43 -19.75 20.61
N LEU A 25 2.41 -19.15 19.94
CA LEU A 25 2.97 -17.84 20.24
C LEU A 25 2.38 -16.71 19.39
N LEU A 26 1.55 -17.04 18.40
CA LEU A 26 0.99 -16.05 17.47
C LEU A 26 0.23 -14.93 18.20
N SER A 27 -0.50 -15.25 19.27
CA SER A 27 -1.25 -14.26 20.09
C SER A 27 -0.37 -13.24 20.81
N HIS A 28 0.92 -13.54 21.02
CA HIS A 28 1.86 -12.63 21.66
C HIS A 28 2.52 -11.65 20.68
N VAL A 29 2.49 -11.96 19.38
CA VAL A 29 3.10 -11.16 18.32
C VAL A 29 2.05 -10.44 17.50
N ASP A 30 0.87 -11.06 17.34
CA ASP A 30 -0.33 -10.48 16.75
C ASP A 30 -1.00 -9.56 17.77
N SER A 31 -0.32 -8.45 18.04
CA SER A 31 -0.88 -7.34 18.79
C SER A 31 -2.02 -6.77 17.95
N SER A 32 -3.24 -6.84 18.48
CA SER A 32 -4.50 -6.30 17.92
C SER A 32 -4.38 -4.96 17.16
N ARG A 33 -3.38 -4.14 17.47
CA ARG A 33 -3.00 -2.93 16.75
C ARG A 33 -2.60 -3.16 15.29
N MET A 34 -1.88 -4.23 14.94
CA MET A 34 -1.51 -4.51 13.53
C MET A 34 -2.75 -4.83 12.68
N ARG A 35 -3.74 -5.52 13.26
CA ARG A 35 -5.03 -5.77 12.58
C ARG A 35 -5.85 -4.49 12.41
N GLU A 36 -5.93 -3.63 13.43
CA GLU A 36 -6.59 -2.33 13.30
C GLU A 36 -5.92 -1.44 12.25
N TRP A 37 -4.58 -1.40 12.20
CA TRP A 37 -3.85 -0.66 11.17
C TRP A 37 -4.11 -1.22 9.77
N ASP A 38 -4.06 -2.54 9.61
CA ASP A 38 -4.37 -3.19 8.32
C ASP A 38 -5.84 -2.94 7.90
N GLU A 39 -6.79 -2.96 8.85
CA GLU A 39 -8.21 -2.68 8.58
C GLU A 39 -8.47 -1.22 8.20
N ILE A 40 -7.82 -0.27 8.90
CA ILE A 40 -7.92 1.17 8.59
C ILE A 40 -7.26 1.46 7.23
N ASP A 41 -6.10 0.88 6.96
CA ASP A 41 -5.40 1.07 5.68
C ASP A 41 -6.22 0.49 4.52
N MET A 42 -6.72 -0.75 4.63
CA MET A 42 -7.61 -1.35 3.61
C MET A 42 -8.87 -0.50 3.39
N ARG A 43 -9.49 0.01 4.45
CA ARG A 43 -10.66 0.88 4.32
C ARG A 43 -10.32 2.16 3.54
N ALA A 44 -9.17 2.77 3.82
CA ALA A 44 -8.73 3.97 3.14
C ALA A 44 -8.33 3.70 1.67
N GLN A 45 -7.66 2.57 1.38
CA GLN A 45 -7.38 2.10 0.02
C GLN A 45 -8.68 1.97 -0.79
N ASN A 46 -9.68 1.26 -0.24
CA ASN A 46 -10.98 1.08 -0.89
C ASN A 46 -11.66 2.42 -1.22
N GLN A 47 -11.55 3.44 -0.35
CA GLN A 47 -12.10 4.77 -0.63
C GLN A 47 -11.36 5.47 -1.78
N ILE A 48 -10.03 5.37 -1.84
CA ILE A 48 -9.25 5.91 -2.96
C ILE A 48 -9.65 5.22 -4.26
N GLU A 49 -9.73 3.89 -4.28
CA GLU A 49 -10.13 3.14 -5.48
C GLU A 49 -11.52 3.49 -5.98
N LEU A 50 -12.48 3.72 -5.08
CA LEU A 50 -13.84 4.14 -5.43
C LEU A 50 -13.91 5.57 -5.99
N CYS A 51 -12.99 6.45 -5.58
CA CYS A 51 -12.97 7.85 -6.01
C CYS A 51 -12.15 8.08 -7.29
N VAL A 52 -11.32 7.12 -7.70
CA VAL A 52 -10.46 7.21 -8.87
C VAL A 52 -11.16 6.57 -10.08
N GLY A 53 -11.14 7.24 -11.24
CA GLY A 53 -11.78 6.69 -12.44
C GLY A 53 -11.10 5.41 -12.95
N TYR A 54 -11.82 4.58 -13.71
CA TYR A 54 -11.31 3.30 -14.24
C TYR A 54 -9.97 3.41 -14.99
N ILE A 55 -9.76 4.49 -15.74
CA ILE A 55 -8.51 4.76 -16.48
C ILE A 55 -7.37 5.19 -15.52
N GLU A 56 -7.71 5.84 -14.41
CA GLU A 56 -6.74 6.35 -13.44
C GLU A 56 -6.29 5.27 -12.44
N MET A 57 -7.01 4.14 -12.33
CA MET A 57 -6.58 2.98 -11.54
C MET A 57 -5.22 2.43 -11.97
N VAL A 58 -4.80 2.62 -13.23
CA VAL A 58 -3.47 2.22 -13.70
C VAL A 58 -2.34 2.87 -12.90
N TYR A 59 -2.58 4.05 -12.33
CA TYR A 59 -1.59 4.77 -11.53
C TYR A 59 -1.41 4.23 -10.12
N LEU A 60 -2.28 3.32 -9.68
CA LEU A 60 -2.25 2.71 -8.35
C LEU A 60 -1.54 1.33 -8.37
N ILE A 61 -1.20 0.82 -9.55
CA ILE A 61 -0.59 -0.50 -9.73
C ILE A 61 0.74 -0.56 -8.97
N GLY A 62 0.85 -1.56 -8.07
CA GLY A 62 2.06 -1.80 -7.27
C GLY A 62 2.13 -1.02 -5.95
N ALA A 63 1.13 -0.20 -5.62
CA ALA A 63 1.00 0.36 -4.28
C ALA A 63 0.50 -0.71 -3.30
N LEU A 64 1.16 -0.82 -2.15
CA LEU A 64 0.87 -1.77 -1.07
C LEU A 64 0.17 -1.10 0.13
N THR A 65 0.20 0.23 0.22
CA THR A 65 -0.41 1.00 1.30
C THR A 65 -1.18 2.21 0.76
N VAL A 66 -2.14 2.71 1.54
CA VAL A 66 -2.87 3.94 1.17
C VAL A 66 -1.94 5.13 0.97
N GLY A 67 -0.85 5.20 1.74
CA GLY A 67 0.16 6.24 1.61
C GLY A 67 0.86 6.21 0.25
N GLN A 68 1.18 5.00 -0.25
CA GLN A 68 1.78 4.84 -1.57
C GLN A 68 0.82 5.21 -2.70
N MET A 69 -0.46 4.79 -2.60
CA MET A 69 -1.52 5.20 -3.53
C MET A 69 -1.65 6.72 -3.59
N TRP A 70 -1.67 7.38 -2.43
CA TRP A 70 -1.77 8.83 -2.31
C TRP A 70 -0.57 9.55 -2.94
N SER A 71 0.66 9.11 -2.65
CA SER A 71 1.88 9.68 -3.24
C SER A 71 1.91 9.53 -4.76
N GLN A 72 1.50 8.39 -5.31
CA GLN A 72 1.43 8.15 -6.75
C GLN A 72 0.40 9.07 -7.41
N LEU A 73 -0.77 9.25 -6.79
CA LEU A 73 -1.80 10.16 -7.30
C LEU A 73 -1.35 11.62 -7.29
N ILE A 74 -0.71 12.09 -6.21
CA ILE A 74 -0.13 13.45 -6.14
C ILE A 74 0.85 13.65 -7.29
N MET A 75 1.81 12.73 -7.44
CA MET A 75 2.83 12.81 -8.48
C MET A 75 2.20 12.95 -9.86
N VAL A 76 1.21 12.11 -10.20
CA VAL A 76 0.58 12.14 -11.52
C VAL A 76 -0.26 13.41 -11.74
N LYS A 77 -0.97 13.90 -10.71
CA LYS A 77 -1.84 15.08 -10.84
C LYS A 77 -1.05 16.38 -10.86
N GLU A 78 -0.01 16.51 -10.05
CA GLU A 78 0.86 17.69 -10.03
C GLU A 78 1.70 17.79 -11.32
N LEU A 79 2.31 16.69 -11.79
CA LEU A 79 3.02 16.66 -13.08
C LEU A 79 2.12 17.06 -14.25
N ARG A 80 0.85 16.62 -14.25
CA ARG A 80 -0.13 17.02 -15.27
C ARG A 80 -0.53 18.48 -15.16
N GLY A 81 -0.64 19.02 -13.94
CA GLY A 81 -0.90 20.43 -13.70
C GLY A 81 0.23 21.32 -14.24
N GLU A 82 1.49 20.94 -14.00
CA GLU A 82 2.66 21.64 -14.51
C GLU A 82 2.75 21.59 -16.04
N LEU A 83 2.57 20.40 -16.65
CA LEU A 83 2.56 20.25 -18.10
C LEU A 83 1.40 21.03 -18.76
N GLY A 84 0.22 21.06 -18.12
CA GLY A 84 -0.93 21.84 -18.57
C GLY A 84 -0.65 23.35 -18.50
N ALA A 85 -0.01 23.83 -17.44
CA ALA A 85 0.37 25.23 -17.32
C ALA A 85 1.41 25.66 -18.37
N MET A 86 2.39 24.79 -18.67
CA MET A 86 3.39 25.06 -19.71
C MET A 86 2.80 25.02 -21.13
N ALA A 87 1.79 24.19 -21.39
CA ALA A 87 1.14 24.09 -22.70
C ALA A 87 0.28 25.31 -23.08
N ILE A 88 -0.11 26.15 -22.13
CA ILE A 88 -0.95 27.35 -22.35
C ILE A 88 -0.09 28.60 -22.66
N GLN A 89 1.24 28.51 -22.53
CA GLN A 89 2.17 29.63 -22.75
C GLN A 89 2.83 29.68 -24.14
N HIS A 90 2.36 28.89 -25.12
CA HIS A 90 2.83 28.87 -26.51
C HIS A 90 1.69 29.01 -27.51
#